data_AF-A0A9E6ULP6-F1
#
_entry.id   AF-A0A9E6ULP6-F1
#
_cell.length_a   1.000
_cell.length_b   1.000
_cell.length_c   1.000
_cell.angle_alpha   90.00
_cell.angle_beta   90.00
_cell.angle_gamma   90.00
#
_symmetry.space_group_name_H-M   'P 1'
#
loop_
_entity.id
_entity.type
_entity.pdbx_description
1 polymer ?
#
loop_
_entity_poly.entity_id
_entity_poly.type
_entity_poly.pdbx_seq_one_letter_code
_entity_poly.pdbx_strand_id
1 'polypeptide(L)'
;MTADRPVKQALHGAAARSVAQNGISPDTVAEARRLYESSALSIEAIATRVGVGRTSVRRLAEKGGWRRPAAAQARKRLVGAIREKAEKEIVAAEAALAGGGDAGPAARTLASLVRTLRELARYDEEQARSDGQGRAGGRAAGADMVDGEEFDGFVADPDAFRDALAQRLEKLRDERGT
;
A
#
# COMPACT_ATOMS: atom_id res chain seq x y z
N MET A 1 -61.04 18.35 -16.21
CA MET A 1 -59.84 19.04 -16.73
C MET A 1 -58.89 19.25 -15.56
N THR A 2 -58.01 18.29 -15.29
CA THR A 2 -56.97 18.43 -14.25
C THR A 2 -55.71 17.77 -14.79
N ALA A 3 -54.69 18.59 -15.00
CA ALA A 3 -53.49 18.24 -15.75
C ALA A 3 -52.59 17.30 -14.95
N ASP A 4 -52.27 16.18 -15.59
CA ASP A 4 -51.27 15.20 -15.23
C ASP A 4 -49.87 15.81 -15.31
N ARG A 5 -49.09 15.75 -14.22
CA ARG A 5 -47.71 16.26 -14.14
C ARG A 5 -46.75 15.07 -13.99
N PRO A 6 -45.93 14.74 -15.00
CA PRO A 6 -44.91 13.70 -14.86
C PRO A 6 -43.72 14.21 -14.04
N VAL A 7 -43.50 13.61 -12.88
CA VAL A 7 -42.37 13.90 -12.00
C VAL A 7 -41.11 13.17 -12.49
N LYS A 8 -40.27 13.94 -13.18
CA LYS A 8 -38.80 13.98 -13.08
C LYS A 8 -38.07 12.64 -12.83
N GLN A 9 -37.88 11.90 -13.91
CA GLN A 9 -36.88 10.82 -14.02
C GLN A 9 -35.51 11.41 -14.43
N ALA A 10 -34.93 12.33 -13.64
CA ALA A 10 -33.78 13.16 -14.08
C ALA A 10 -32.55 13.16 -13.16
N LEU A 11 -32.41 12.20 -12.22
CA LEU A 11 -31.31 12.22 -11.25
C LEU A 11 -30.22 11.14 -11.43
N HIS A 12 -30.24 10.35 -12.50
CA HIS A 12 -29.16 9.38 -12.78
C HIS A 12 -28.11 9.84 -13.82
N GLY A 13 -28.30 11.02 -14.44
CA GLY A 13 -27.42 11.50 -15.52
C GLY A 13 -26.32 12.51 -15.15
N ALA A 14 -26.24 12.94 -13.88
CA ALA A 14 -25.29 13.99 -13.46
C ALA A 14 -23.91 13.43 -13.09
N ALA A 15 -23.82 12.22 -12.54
CA ALA A 15 -22.54 11.60 -12.17
C ALA A 15 -21.71 11.18 -13.41
N ALA A 16 -22.38 10.74 -14.49
CA ALA A 16 -21.70 10.31 -15.72
C ALA A 16 -21.03 11.47 -16.48
N ARG A 17 -21.55 12.70 -16.38
CA ARG A 17 -21.02 13.86 -17.12
C ARG A 17 -19.76 14.50 -16.52
N SER A 18 -19.47 14.27 -15.22
CA SER A 18 -18.29 14.84 -14.57
C SER A 18 -16.99 14.02 -14.79
N VAL A 19 -17.08 12.82 -15.36
CA VAL A 19 -15.93 11.91 -15.57
C VAL A 19 -15.23 12.16 -16.92
N ALA A 20 -15.96 12.66 -17.93
CA ALA A 20 -15.42 12.89 -19.27
C ALA A 20 -14.35 13.99 -19.35
N GLN A 21 -14.23 14.88 -18.35
CA GLN A 21 -13.29 16.02 -18.39
C GLN A 21 -11.80 15.62 -18.26
N ASN A 22 -11.49 14.37 -17.90
CA ASN A 22 -10.12 13.89 -17.74
C ASN A 22 -9.69 12.86 -18.81
N GLY A 23 -10.51 12.61 -19.85
CA GLY A 23 -10.20 11.62 -20.88
C GLY A 23 -10.21 10.16 -20.41
N ILE A 24 -10.63 9.88 -19.16
CA ILE A 24 -10.73 8.52 -18.63
C ILE A 24 -12.09 7.95 -19.01
N SER A 25 -12.09 6.80 -19.70
CA SER A 25 -13.33 6.10 -20.08
C SER A 25 -14.15 5.72 -18.84
N PRO A 26 -15.50 5.82 -18.89
CA PRO A 26 -16.36 5.35 -17.80
C PRO A 26 -16.13 3.86 -17.46
N ASP A 27 -15.79 3.03 -18.45
CA ASP A 27 -15.49 1.60 -18.22
C ASP A 27 -14.21 1.43 -17.40
N THR A 28 -13.19 2.25 -17.66
CA THR A 28 -11.95 2.28 -16.88
C THR A 28 -12.22 2.68 -15.43
N VAL A 29 -13.12 3.64 -15.19
CA VAL A 29 -13.51 4.03 -13.84
C VAL A 29 -14.28 2.92 -13.14
N ALA A 30 -15.19 2.24 -13.83
CA ALA A 30 -15.95 1.12 -13.28
C ALA A 30 -15.03 -0.06 -12.91
N GLU A 31 -14.08 -0.41 -13.77
CA GLU A 31 -13.09 -1.46 -13.51
C GLU A 31 -12.16 -1.08 -12.34
N ALA A 32 -11.67 0.17 -12.30
CA ALA A 32 -10.84 0.66 -11.20
C ALA A 32 -11.57 0.60 -9.87
N ARG A 33 -12.86 0.99 -9.85
CA ARG A 33 -13.71 0.90 -8.66
C ARG A 33 -13.87 -0.55 -8.21
N ARG A 34 -14.22 -1.46 -9.12
CA ARG A 34 -14.39 -2.88 -8.81
C ARG A 34 -13.14 -3.43 -8.15
N LEU A 35 -11.98 -3.22 -8.76
CA LEU A 35 -10.69 -3.65 -8.21
C LEU A 35 -10.42 -3.01 -6.84
N TYR A 36 -10.68 -1.71 -6.68
CA TYR A 36 -10.46 -1.01 -5.42
C TYR A 36 -11.30 -1.58 -4.27
N GLU A 37 -12.57 -1.87 -4.54
CA GLU A 37 -13.55 -2.30 -3.55
C GLU A 37 -13.53 -3.82 -3.28
N SER A 38 -13.08 -4.62 -4.26
CA SER A 38 -13.11 -6.09 -4.17
C SER A 38 -11.75 -6.74 -3.93
N SER A 39 -10.64 -6.03 -4.14
CA SER A 39 -9.29 -6.61 -4.07
C SER A 39 -8.40 -5.97 -2.99
N ALA A 40 -7.36 -6.70 -2.60
CA ALA A 40 -6.29 -6.21 -1.73
C ALA A 40 -5.17 -5.47 -2.51
N LEU A 41 -5.32 -5.29 -3.83
CA LEU A 41 -4.29 -4.69 -4.67
C LEU A 41 -3.93 -3.27 -4.23
N SER A 42 -2.65 -2.91 -4.34
CA SER A 42 -2.21 -1.53 -4.11
C SER A 42 -2.87 -0.58 -5.12
N ILE A 43 -2.94 0.72 -4.80
CA ILE A 43 -3.50 1.73 -5.73
C ILE A 43 -2.68 1.74 -7.03
N GLU A 44 -1.37 1.55 -6.93
CA GLU A 44 -0.45 1.43 -8.05
C GLU A 44 -0.77 0.22 -8.93
N ALA A 45 -0.93 -0.97 -8.35
CA ALA A 45 -1.29 -2.16 -9.11
C ALA A 45 -2.64 -1.99 -9.81
N ILE A 46 -3.62 -1.33 -9.17
CA ILE A 46 -4.90 -0.99 -9.80
C ILE A 46 -4.68 -0.02 -10.97
N ALA A 47 -3.91 1.05 -10.77
CA ALA A 47 -3.59 2.05 -11.78
C ALA A 47 -2.93 1.44 -13.02
N THR A 48 -1.86 0.66 -12.82
CA THR A 48 -1.20 -0.09 -13.89
C THR A 48 -2.17 -1.02 -14.60
N ARG A 49 -3.02 -1.72 -13.84
CA ARG A 49 -3.99 -2.68 -14.40
C ARG A 49 -5.07 -2.04 -15.26
N VAL A 50 -5.52 -0.83 -14.92
CA VAL A 50 -6.55 -0.12 -15.70
C VAL A 50 -5.99 0.87 -16.72
N GLY A 51 -4.66 1.05 -16.75
CA GLY A 51 -3.99 1.98 -17.65
C GLY A 51 -4.22 3.45 -17.30
N VAL A 52 -4.32 3.79 -16.01
CA VAL A 52 -4.46 5.20 -15.56
C VAL A 52 -3.41 5.54 -14.51
N GLY A 53 -3.09 6.83 -14.38
CA GLY A 53 -2.18 7.29 -13.33
C GLY A 53 -2.72 6.98 -11.92
N ARG A 54 -1.81 6.61 -11.00
CA ARG A 54 -2.12 6.34 -9.59
C ARG A 54 -2.89 7.48 -8.91
N THR A 55 -2.46 8.72 -9.13
CA THR A 55 -3.12 9.93 -8.60
C THR A 55 -4.56 10.03 -9.09
N SER A 56 -4.84 9.60 -10.33
CA SER A 56 -6.19 9.55 -10.88
C SER A 56 -7.05 8.52 -10.15
N VAL A 57 -6.55 7.30 -9.90
CA VAL A 57 -7.27 6.28 -9.12
C VAL A 57 -7.60 6.80 -7.72
N ARG A 58 -6.63 7.44 -7.05
CA ARG A 58 -6.84 8.03 -5.72
C ARG A 58 -7.93 9.10 -5.73
N ARG A 59 -7.86 10.07 -6.65
CA ARG A 59 -8.87 11.13 -6.78
C ARG A 59 -10.25 10.56 -7.12
N LEU A 60 -10.33 9.53 -7.97
CA LEU A 60 -11.58 8.85 -8.30
C LEU A 60 -12.16 8.13 -7.07
N ALA A 61 -11.31 7.47 -6.27
CA ALA A 61 -11.73 6.83 -5.04
C ALA A 61 -12.25 7.84 -4.00
N GLU A 62 -11.54 8.97 -3.82
CA GLU A 62 -11.93 10.04 -2.90
C GLU A 62 -13.26 10.68 -3.34
N LYS A 63 -13.36 11.10 -4.61
CA LYS A 63 -14.56 11.72 -5.18
C LYS A 63 -15.75 10.75 -5.24
N GLY A 64 -15.49 9.48 -5.51
CA GLY A 64 -16.50 8.42 -5.65
C GLY A 64 -16.86 7.73 -4.34
N GLY A 65 -16.19 8.07 -3.23
CA GLY A 65 -16.43 7.46 -1.92
C GLY A 65 -16.09 5.97 -1.85
N TRP A 66 -15.17 5.47 -2.70
CA TRP A 66 -14.84 4.05 -2.78
C TRP A 66 -14.23 3.56 -1.46
N ARG A 67 -14.52 2.32 -1.08
CA ARG A 67 -14.07 1.72 0.19
C ARG A 67 -13.23 0.49 -0.06
N ARG A 68 -12.08 0.39 0.61
CA ARG A 68 -11.26 -0.83 0.58
C ARG A 68 -11.93 -1.96 1.35
N PRO A 69 -11.68 -3.23 0.98
CA PRO A 69 -12.09 -4.38 1.78
C PRO A 69 -11.59 -4.28 3.22
N ALA A 70 -12.41 -4.72 4.18
CA ALA A 70 -12.05 -4.70 5.60
C ALA A 70 -10.76 -5.49 5.89
N ALA A 71 -10.54 -6.60 5.18
CA ALA A 71 -9.34 -7.42 5.30
C ALA A 71 -8.05 -6.65 4.93
N ALA A 72 -8.07 -5.86 3.87
CA ALA A 72 -6.93 -5.03 3.47
C ALA A 72 -6.61 -3.96 4.53
N GLN A 73 -7.64 -3.38 5.15
CA GLN A 73 -7.48 -2.42 6.24
C GLN A 73 -6.94 -3.08 7.52
N ALA A 74 -7.45 -4.26 7.87
CA ALA A 74 -6.95 -5.04 9.01
C ALA A 74 -5.47 -5.38 8.85
N ARG A 75 -5.05 -5.81 7.66
CA ARG A 75 -3.65 -6.09 7.32
C ARG A 75 -2.76 -4.85 7.47
N LYS A 76 -3.18 -3.72 6.91
CA LYS A 76 -2.48 -2.43 7.05
C LYS A 76 -2.28 -2.04 8.51
N ARG A 77 -3.30 -2.21 9.37
CA ARG A 77 -3.19 -1.95 10.81
C ARG A 77 -2.23 -2.91 11.50
N LEU A 78 -2.28 -4.20 11.17
CA LEU A 78 -1.37 -5.20 11.72
C LEU A 78 0.10 -4.88 11.40
N VAL A 79 0.42 -4.57 10.14
CA VAL A 79 1.77 -4.18 9.72
C VAL A 79 2.23 -2.92 10.46
N GLY A 80 1.36 -1.92 10.59
CA GLY A 80 1.65 -0.72 11.38
C GLY A 80 1.98 -1.02 12.84
N ALA A 81 1.18 -1.87 13.49
CA ALA A 81 1.40 -2.26 14.89
C ALA A 81 2.71 -3.05 15.07
N ILE A 82 3.06 -3.93 14.13
CA ILE A 82 4.34 -4.66 14.18
C ILE A 82 5.52 -3.71 14.05
N ARG A 83 5.46 -2.72 13.15
CA ARG A 83 6.50 -1.70 12.99
C ARG A 83 6.65 -0.83 14.24
N GLU A 84 5.54 -0.36 14.81
CA GLU A 84 5.59 0.41 16.06
C GLU A 84 6.23 -0.40 17.20
N LYS A 85 5.90 -1.70 17.29
CA LYS A 85 6.52 -2.60 18.26
C LYS A 85 8.02 -2.77 17.98
N ALA A 86 8.42 -2.93 16.72
CA ALA A 86 9.83 -3.03 16.36
C ALA A 86 10.61 -1.77 16.77
N GLU A 87 10.08 -0.57 16.54
CA GLU A 87 10.73 0.67 16.98
C GLU A 87 10.93 0.71 18.51
N LYS A 88 9.93 0.28 19.29
CA LYS A 88 10.06 0.19 20.76
C LYS A 88 11.16 -0.78 21.19
N GLU A 89 11.29 -1.92 20.52
CA GLU A 89 12.34 -2.90 20.81
C GLU A 89 13.73 -2.40 20.38
N ILE A 90 13.82 -1.59 19.32
CA ILE A 90 15.06 -0.89 18.94
C ILE A 90 15.49 0.03 20.07
N VAL A 91 14.60 0.92 20.52
CA VAL A 91 14.90 1.84 21.63
C VAL A 91 15.30 1.09 22.91
N ALA A 92 14.63 -0.04 23.21
CA ALA A 92 14.99 -0.88 24.36
C ALA A 92 16.38 -1.51 24.21
N ALA A 93 16.71 -2.02 23.02
CA ALA A 93 18.05 -2.56 22.72
C ALA A 93 19.12 -1.47 22.84
N GLU A 94 18.86 -0.28 22.30
CA GLU A 94 19.76 0.88 22.39
C GLU A 94 19.99 1.31 23.85
N ALA A 95 18.95 1.34 24.68
CA ALA A 95 19.08 1.66 26.10
C ALA A 95 19.84 0.58 26.89
N ALA A 96 19.64 -0.70 26.57
CA ALA A 96 20.38 -1.79 27.19
C ALA A 96 21.87 -1.72 26.85
N LEU A 97 22.19 -1.50 25.56
CA LEU A 97 23.56 -1.23 25.13
C LEU A 97 24.08 0.01 25.86
N ALA A 98 23.33 1.11 25.82
CA ALA A 98 23.33 2.30 26.69
C ALA A 98 24.04 2.10 28.04
N GLY A 99 23.51 1.19 28.85
CA GLY A 99 23.96 0.90 30.20
C GLY A 99 25.04 -0.19 30.34
N GLY A 100 25.57 -0.72 29.23
CA GLY A 100 26.48 -1.88 29.24
C GLY A 100 25.78 -3.20 29.58
N GLY A 101 24.45 -3.24 29.46
CA GLY A 101 23.63 -4.42 29.73
C GLY A 101 23.48 -5.36 28.53
N ASP A 102 22.76 -6.47 28.76
CA ASP A 102 22.47 -7.47 27.73
C ASP A 102 21.27 -7.05 26.85
N ALA A 103 21.52 -6.79 25.57
CA ALA A 103 20.50 -6.50 24.57
C ALA A 103 19.91 -7.77 23.90
N GLY A 104 20.36 -8.96 24.28
CA GLY A 104 19.98 -10.24 23.70
C GLY A 104 18.46 -10.53 23.68
N PRO A 105 17.68 -10.22 24.73
CA PRO A 105 16.22 -10.35 24.69
C PRO A 105 15.56 -9.47 23.62
N ALA A 106 15.90 -8.18 23.57
CA ALA A 106 15.33 -7.24 22.59
C ALA A 106 15.72 -7.62 21.15
N ALA A 107 16.98 -8.02 20.93
CA ALA A 107 17.46 -8.48 19.63
C ALA A 107 16.69 -9.71 19.11
N ARG A 108 16.37 -10.67 19.99
CA ARG A 108 15.56 -11.84 19.62
C ARG A 108 14.12 -11.46 19.27
N THR A 109 13.52 -10.53 20.01
CA THR A 109 12.19 -10.00 19.69
C THR A 109 12.20 -9.31 18.33
N LEU A 110 13.19 -8.45 18.06
CA LEU A 110 13.36 -7.79 16.77
C LEU A 110 13.48 -8.78 15.61
N ALA A 111 14.30 -9.82 15.76
CA ALA A 111 14.45 -10.86 14.74
C ALA A 111 13.11 -11.54 14.42
N SER A 112 12.29 -11.83 15.44
CA SER A 112 10.95 -12.42 15.27
C SER A 112 9.97 -11.47 14.54
N LEU A 113 9.99 -10.18 14.89
CA LEU A 113 9.13 -9.17 14.26
C LEU A 113 9.50 -8.94 12.78
N VAL A 114 10.81 -8.82 12.47
CA VAL A 114 11.29 -8.67 11.09
C VAL A 114 10.95 -9.91 10.26
N ARG A 115 11.08 -11.11 10.83
CA ARG A 115 10.64 -12.34 10.17
C ARG A 115 9.15 -12.30 9.84
N THR A 116 8.32 -11.91 10.80
CA THR A 116 6.86 -11.78 10.59
C THR A 116 6.55 -10.78 9.47
N LEU A 117 7.25 -9.64 9.41
CA LEU A 117 7.08 -8.66 8.33
C LEU A 117 7.44 -9.22 6.96
N ARG A 118 8.53 -9.99 6.86
CA ARG A 118 8.94 -10.66 5.62
C ARG A 118 7.93 -11.71 5.17
N GLU A 119 7.41 -12.50 6.10
CA GLU A 119 6.36 -13.48 5.79
C GLU A 119 5.09 -12.79 5.26
N LEU A 120 4.66 -11.70 5.90
CA LEU A 120 3.54 -10.89 5.42
C LEU A 120 3.78 -10.30 4.02
N ALA A 121 4.99 -9.77 3.77
CA ALA A 121 5.37 -9.26 2.45
C ALA A 121 5.32 -10.35 1.36
N ARG A 122 5.83 -11.54 1.66
CA ARG A 122 5.75 -12.70 0.75
C ARG A 122 4.31 -13.09 0.43
N TYR A 123 3.44 -13.12 1.44
CA TYR A 123 2.01 -13.36 1.23
C TYR A 123 1.38 -12.30 0.33
N ASP A 124 1.76 -11.03 0.48
CA ASP A 124 1.24 -9.94 -0.34
C ASP A 124 1.71 -10.07 -1.81
N GLU A 125 2.97 -10.45 -2.04
CA GLU A 125 3.48 -10.75 -3.37
C GLU A 125 2.78 -11.96 -4.00
N GLU A 126 2.57 -13.04 -3.25
CA GLU A 126 1.90 -14.25 -3.74
C GLU A 126 0.43 -14.00 -4.10
N GLN A 127 -0.27 -13.18 -3.30
CA GLN A 127 -1.61 -12.69 -3.61
C GLN A 127 -1.60 -11.85 -4.89
N ALA A 128 -0.66 -10.91 -5.02
CA ALA A 128 -0.52 -10.10 -6.23
C ALA A 128 -0.21 -10.93 -7.48
N ARG A 129 0.62 -11.98 -7.36
CA ARG A 129 0.89 -12.95 -8.44
C ARG A 129 -0.38 -13.71 -8.80
N SER A 130 -1.09 -14.25 -7.82
CA SER A 130 -2.33 -15.03 -8.02
C SER A 130 -3.42 -14.18 -8.72
N ASP A 131 -3.58 -12.92 -8.31
CA ASP A 131 -4.51 -11.97 -8.92
C ASP A 131 -4.10 -11.55 -10.35
N GLY A 132 -2.81 -11.63 -10.67
CA GLY A 132 -2.23 -11.29 -11.98
C GLY A 132 -2.15 -12.46 -12.98
N GLN A 133 -2.00 -13.70 -12.48
CA GLN A 133 -1.78 -14.89 -13.32
C GLN A 133 -3.00 -15.31 -14.15
N GLY A 134 -4.18 -14.75 -13.86
CA GLY A 134 -5.38 -14.97 -14.68
C GLY A 134 -5.36 -14.37 -16.09
N ARG A 135 -4.33 -13.59 -16.49
CA ARG A 135 -4.35 -12.93 -17.82
C ARG A 135 -3.01 -12.61 -18.51
N ALA A 136 -1.88 -13.13 -18.05
CA ALA A 136 -0.57 -12.87 -18.65
C ALA A 136 -0.18 -13.90 -19.73
N GLY A 137 -0.98 -13.97 -20.80
CA GLY A 137 -0.58 -14.51 -22.11
C GLY A 137 -0.28 -13.40 -23.13
N GLY A 138 -0.12 -12.15 -22.70
CA GLY A 138 -0.11 -10.99 -23.59
C GLY A 138 1.03 -10.01 -23.33
N ARG A 139 2.14 -10.24 -24.04
CA ARG A 139 3.15 -9.27 -24.52
C ARG A 139 3.76 -8.26 -23.54
N ALA A 140 5.01 -8.56 -23.20
CA ALA A 140 6.05 -7.60 -22.90
C ALA A 140 6.27 -6.62 -24.06
N ALA A 141 6.18 -5.31 -23.80
CA ALA A 141 6.87 -4.26 -24.53
C ALA A 141 6.80 -2.96 -23.72
N GLY A 142 7.96 -2.36 -23.45
CA GLY A 142 8.06 -0.96 -23.05
C GLY A 142 8.39 -0.71 -21.58
N ALA A 143 9.59 -1.14 -21.16
CA ALA A 143 10.27 -0.52 -20.03
C ALA A 143 10.82 0.83 -20.51
N ASP A 144 10.16 1.92 -20.13
CA ASP A 144 10.78 3.24 -20.10
C ASP A 144 10.52 3.81 -18.70
N MET A 145 11.52 3.67 -17.84
CA MET A 145 11.45 4.03 -16.41
C MET A 145 11.54 5.54 -16.28
N VAL A 146 10.41 6.16 -15.94
CA VAL A 146 10.38 7.54 -15.46
C VAL A 146 10.89 7.52 -14.01
N ASP A 147 12.08 8.09 -13.86
CA ASP A 147 12.70 8.48 -12.60
C ASP A 147 11.80 9.52 -11.93
N GLY A 148 11.03 9.10 -10.94
CA GLY A 148 9.89 9.85 -10.43
C GLY A 148 9.62 9.53 -8.99
N GLU A 149 10.35 10.22 -8.13
CA GLU A 149 10.15 10.48 -6.71
C GLU A 149 9.50 9.36 -5.87
N GLU A 150 10.34 8.86 -4.97
CA GLU A 150 9.97 8.05 -3.81
C GLU A 150 8.63 8.44 -3.18
N PHE A 151 8.02 7.42 -2.59
CA PHE A 151 7.14 7.52 -1.43
C PHE A 151 5.62 7.53 -1.69
N ASP A 152 5.12 6.31 -1.89
CA ASP A 152 4.13 5.76 -0.93
C ASP A 152 4.21 4.22 -0.96
N GLY A 153 5.43 3.70 -0.78
CA GLY A 153 5.69 2.29 -0.54
C GLY A 153 5.11 1.91 0.83
N PHE A 154 3.81 1.62 0.89
CA PHE A 154 3.20 1.22 2.16
C PHE A 154 3.79 -0.11 2.68
N VAL A 155 4.43 -0.88 1.79
CA VAL A 155 5.38 -1.93 2.15
C VAL A 155 6.79 -1.34 2.05
N ALA A 156 7.19 -0.52 3.04
CA ALA A 156 8.61 -0.26 3.26
C ALA A 156 9.33 -1.60 3.23
N ASP A 157 10.29 -1.71 2.32
CA ASP A 157 11.06 -2.91 2.08
C ASP A 157 11.62 -3.41 3.43
N PRO A 158 11.23 -4.61 3.89
CA PRO A 158 11.72 -5.15 5.16
C PRO A 158 13.25 -5.30 5.17
N ASP A 159 13.89 -5.43 4.00
CA ASP A 159 15.34 -5.44 3.89
C ASP A 159 15.92 -4.03 4.06
N ALA A 160 15.33 -2.99 3.47
CA ALA A 160 15.72 -1.61 3.75
C ALA A 160 15.56 -1.25 5.24
N PHE A 161 14.50 -1.70 5.90
CA PHE A 161 14.32 -1.52 7.36
C PHE A 161 15.44 -2.21 8.15
N ARG A 162 15.80 -3.43 7.77
CA ARG A 162 16.91 -4.16 8.39
C ARG A 162 18.24 -3.43 8.19
N ASP A 163 18.50 -2.92 6.99
CA ASP A 163 19.76 -2.25 6.68
C ASP A 163 19.88 -0.92 7.44
N ALA A 164 18.78 -0.16 7.55
CA ALA A 164 18.73 1.04 8.38
C ALA A 164 18.99 0.73 9.87
N LEU A 165 18.44 -0.39 10.37
CA LEU A 165 18.71 -0.84 11.74
C LEU A 165 20.18 -1.24 11.94
N ALA A 166 20.77 -1.95 10.97
CA ALA A 166 22.16 -2.35 11.02
C ALA A 166 23.10 -1.13 11.07
N GLN A 167 22.86 -0.12 10.21
CA GLN A 167 23.63 1.13 10.21
C GLN A 167 23.52 1.89 11.54
N ARG A 168 22.32 1.94 12.13
CA ARG A 168 22.08 2.61 13.41
C ARG A 168 22.83 1.92 14.56
N LEU A 169 22.85 0.59 14.58
CA LEU A 169 23.58 -0.18 15.60
C LEU A 169 25.11 -0.09 15.43
N GLU A 170 25.61 -0.08 14.19
CA GLU A 170 27.03 0.11 13.90
C GLU A 170 27.52 1.48 14.37
N LYS A 171 26.77 2.54 14.06
CA LYS A 171 27.06 3.90 14.55
C LYS A 171 27.19 3.99 16.07
N LEU A 172 26.28 3.35 16.82
CA LEU A 172 26.34 3.33 18.28
C LEU A 172 27.55 2.55 18.83
N ARG A 173 28.04 1.56 18.08
CA ARG A 173 29.24 0.81 18.45
C ARG A 173 30.50 1.65 18.25
N ASP A 174 30.59 2.39 17.16
CA ASP A 174 31.72 3.27 16.85
C ASP A 174 31.83 4.41 17.86
N GLU A 175 30.70 5.04 18.24
CA GLU A 175 30.64 6.10 19.26
C GLU A 175 31.12 5.66 20.66
N ARG A 176 31.29 4.35 20.90
CA ARG A 176 31.74 3.78 22.18
C ARG A 176 33.14 3.19 22.17
N GLY A 177 33.70 2.96 20.98
CA GLY A 177 35.05 2.44 20.82
C GLY A 177 36.14 3.50 20.95
N THR A 178 35.76 4.78 20.94
CA THR A 178 36.59 5.97 21.18
C THR A 178 36.46 6.48 22.60
#